data_AF-A0A7C1S6D2-F1
#
_entry.id   AF-A0A7C1S6D2-F1
#
_cell.length_a   1.000
_cell.length_b   1.000
_cell.length_c   1.000
_cell.angle_alpha   90.00
_cell.angle_beta   90.00
_cell.angle_gamma   90.00
#
_symmetry.space_group_name_H-M   'P 1'
#
loop_
_entity.id
_entity.type
_entity.pdbx_description
1 polymer ?
#
loop_
_entity_poly.entity_id
_entity_poly.type
_entity_poly.pdbx_seq_one_letter_code
_entity_poly.pdbx_strand_id
1 'polypeptide(L)'
;MIKKIKLNGTNVKKKIRGWIDAALQYTHNHFFCFLPGNISRITSYLFKIFFSGIIIHKNQISILQNLPKDGIYIYAAKYKSCFDFLFSYTRYQQESLPFPEIGFDFKVVFFQPVTRIFKIFLAGLDSLLQNRSLPDPYKNGYFHEELLNGRSAFLTLMEKKGFYRRFVKAKSDPLNYLIEMQKSIDRPIFIIPQLIFFGKKPHRSNPRLSDTLFGTEEKPGKIRRIVTLFKKPGKVFVEISEPMDLKQFLNSPQNREQPVEYQSLALRNRLLDQINRHRQSITGPILKSREELEGTVLTNNQLQKDMARYAKTHNIPLYKAHKMSAAYLNEISAKYNIAIIKILETVIDWFLNIMFEGVTVSTAMLNRIKNLSQKSPLIFIPCHKSHIDYLTLSLILFKNNMPVPHIAAGKNLSFWPLGPIFRGSGAFFIRRSFKG
;
A
#
# COMPACT_ATOMS: atom_id res chain seq x y z
N MET A 1 32.31 -28.54 -56.66
CA MET A 1 31.11 -28.95 -55.87
C MET A 1 30.90 -28.11 -54.59
N ILE A 2 31.95 -27.71 -53.87
CA ILE A 2 31.86 -26.98 -52.58
C ILE A 2 31.30 -25.54 -52.70
N LYS A 3 31.59 -24.80 -53.80
CA LYS A 3 31.01 -23.46 -54.05
C LYS A 3 29.48 -23.48 -54.23
N LYS A 4 28.93 -24.51 -54.89
CA LYS A 4 27.48 -24.66 -55.15
C LYS A 4 26.69 -24.93 -53.87
N ILE A 5 27.28 -25.65 -52.92
CA ILE A 5 26.71 -25.92 -51.59
C ILE A 5 26.71 -24.65 -50.71
N LYS A 6 27.77 -23.84 -50.75
CA LYS A 6 27.82 -22.53 -50.06
C LYS A 6 26.80 -21.52 -50.60
N LEU A 7 26.62 -21.45 -51.93
CA LEU A 7 25.66 -20.56 -52.61
C LEU A 7 24.19 -20.96 -52.35
N ASN A 8 23.89 -22.26 -52.29
CA ASN A 8 22.55 -22.73 -51.89
C ASN A 8 22.26 -22.44 -50.41
N GLY A 9 23.26 -22.58 -49.54
CA GLY A 9 23.12 -22.22 -48.12
C GLY A 9 22.81 -20.74 -47.89
N THR A 10 23.36 -19.83 -48.70
CA THR A 10 23.08 -18.39 -48.61
C THR A 10 21.67 -18.03 -49.12
N ASN A 11 21.19 -18.66 -50.19
CA ASN A 11 19.83 -18.43 -50.69
C ASN A 11 18.74 -19.00 -49.77
N VAL A 12 18.98 -20.18 -49.18
CA VAL A 12 18.07 -20.77 -48.20
C VAL A 12 18.02 -19.90 -46.93
N LYS A 13 19.16 -19.42 -46.43
CA LYS A 13 19.20 -18.47 -45.31
C LYS A 13 18.44 -17.18 -45.59
N LYS A 14 18.59 -16.59 -46.79
CA LYS A 14 17.89 -15.36 -47.18
C LYS A 14 16.37 -15.55 -47.29
N LYS A 15 15.94 -16.72 -47.79
CA LYS A 15 14.51 -17.08 -47.88
C LYS A 15 13.89 -17.32 -46.50
N ILE A 16 14.60 -18.02 -45.60
CA ILE A 16 14.19 -18.20 -44.21
C ILE A 16 14.09 -16.85 -43.49
N ARG A 17 15.08 -15.96 -43.69
CA ARG A 17 15.07 -14.60 -43.14
C ARG A 17 13.83 -13.81 -43.56
N GLY A 18 13.54 -13.78 -44.86
CA GLY A 18 12.35 -13.10 -45.37
C GLY A 18 11.04 -13.65 -44.82
N TRP A 19 10.98 -14.97 -44.56
CA TRP A 19 9.83 -15.60 -43.89
C TRP A 19 9.70 -15.18 -42.42
N ILE A 20 10.81 -15.12 -41.68
CA ILE A 20 10.84 -14.67 -40.29
C ILE A 20 10.43 -13.19 -40.20
N ASP A 21 11.01 -12.33 -41.04
CA ASP A 21 10.70 -10.90 -41.07
C ASP A 21 9.22 -10.67 -41.41
N ALA A 22 8.68 -11.39 -42.40
CA ALA A 22 7.26 -11.33 -42.73
C ALA A 22 6.37 -11.80 -41.57
N ALA A 23 6.72 -12.91 -40.90
CA ALA A 23 5.98 -13.43 -39.74
C ALA A 23 6.02 -12.46 -38.54
N LEU A 24 7.13 -11.74 -38.37
CA LEU A 24 7.31 -10.71 -37.35
C LEU A 24 6.75 -9.33 -37.75
N GLN A 25 6.20 -9.20 -38.96
CA GLN A 25 5.73 -7.93 -39.53
C GLN A 25 6.83 -6.86 -39.53
N TYR A 26 8.05 -7.26 -39.87
CA TYR A 26 9.25 -6.41 -39.94
C TYR A 26 9.58 -5.68 -38.62
N THR A 27 9.06 -6.14 -37.49
CA THR A 27 9.38 -5.60 -36.17
C THR A 27 9.76 -6.73 -35.22
N HIS A 28 10.91 -6.61 -34.57
CA HIS A 28 11.35 -7.59 -33.56
C HIS A 28 10.90 -7.20 -32.14
N ASN A 29 10.12 -6.12 -32.03
CA ASN A 29 9.67 -5.51 -30.78
C ASN A 29 8.39 -6.16 -30.25
N HIS A 30 8.42 -7.48 -30.05
CA HIS A 30 7.31 -8.23 -29.47
C HIS A 30 7.63 -8.61 -28.02
N PHE A 31 6.90 -8.02 -27.06
CA PHE A 31 7.15 -8.23 -25.64
C PHE A 31 5.91 -8.63 -24.83
N PHE A 32 6.12 -9.46 -23.80
CA PHE A 32 5.10 -9.82 -22.81
C PHE A 32 4.70 -8.67 -21.87
N CYS A 33 5.44 -7.56 -21.89
CA CYS A 33 5.11 -6.38 -21.09
C CYS A 33 4.04 -5.49 -21.74
N PHE A 34 3.58 -5.80 -22.95
CA PHE A 34 2.54 -5.05 -23.65
C PHE A 34 1.27 -5.89 -23.81
N LEU A 35 0.13 -5.39 -23.35
CA LEU A 35 -1.20 -5.96 -23.55
C LEU A 35 -2.00 -5.04 -24.48
N PRO A 36 -2.35 -5.48 -25.69
CA PRO A 36 -3.00 -4.61 -26.68
C PRO A 36 -4.43 -4.27 -26.27
N GLY A 37 -4.86 -3.02 -26.50
CA GLY A 37 -6.22 -2.54 -26.23
C GLY A 37 -7.35 -3.34 -26.90
N ASN A 38 -7.06 -4.08 -27.96
CA ASN A 38 -8.04 -4.88 -28.72
C ASN A 38 -8.00 -6.38 -28.39
N ILE A 39 -7.90 -6.75 -27.11
CA ILE A 39 -8.11 -8.15 -26.68
C ILE A 39 -9.46 -8.69 -27.17
N SER A 40 -9.58 -10.02 -27.26
CA SER A 40 -10.81 -10.65 -27.77
C SER A 40 -12.05 -10.19 -26.99
N ARG A 41 -13.19 -10.06 -27.68
CA ARG A 41 -14.47 -9.65 -27.06
C ARG A 41 -14.84 -10.50 -25.85
N ILE A 42 -14.56 -11.81 -25.92
CA ILE A 42 -14.80 -12.77 -24.83
C ILE A 42 -13.91 -12.43 -23.63
N THR A 43 -12.61 -12.21 -23.86
CA THR A 43 -11.67 -11.86 -22.78
C THR A 43 -12.03 -10.53 -22.13
N SER A 44 -12.36 -9.51 -22.93
CA SER A 44 -12.80 -8.21 -22.44
C SER A 44 -14.07 -8.33 -21.58
N TYR A 45 -15.05 -9.13 -22.03
CA TYR A 45 -16.26 -9.40 -21.27
C TYR A 45 -16.00 -10.12 -19.94
N LEU A 46 -15.13 -11.14 -19.94
CA LEU A 46 -14.74 -11.85 -18.72
C LEU A 46 -14.05 -10.93 -17.71
N PHE A 47 -13.15 -10.05 -18.15
CA PHE A 47 -12.54 -9.05 -17.28
C PHE A 47 -13.54 -8.05 -16.73
N LYS A 48 -14.51 -7.61 -17.55
CA LYS A 48 -15.58 -6.72 -17.10
C LYS A 48 -16.38 -7.35 -15.95
N ILE A 49 -16.76 -8.62 -16.09
CA ILE A 49 -17.46 -9.34 -15.02
C ILE A 49 -16.55 -9.49 -13.80
N PHE A 50 -15.30 -9.91 -14.00
CA PHE A 50 -14.35 -10.17 -12.92
C PHE A 50 -14.10 -8.93 -12.05
N PHE A 51 -13.97 -7.75 -12.66
CA PHE A 51 -13.69 -6.50 -11.94
C PHE A 51 -14.94 -5.68 -11.58
N SER A 52 -16.15 -6.13 -11.96
CA SER A 52 -17.41 -5.41 -11.73
C SER A 52 -17.68 -5.04 -10.28
N GLY A 53 -17.21 -5.86 -9.32
CA GLY A 53 -17.42 -5.64 -7.89
C GLY A 53 -16.50 -4.58 -7.25
N ILE A 54 -15.59 -3.97 -8.03
CA ILE A 54 -14.65 -2.96 -7.54
C ILE A 54 -15.22 -1.56 -7.78
N ILE A 55 -15.39 -0.81 -6.69
CA ILE A 55 -15.94 0.54 -6.74
C ILE A 55 -14.84 1.54 -7.11
N ILE A 56 -15.14 2.43 -8.04
CA ILE A 56 -14.38 3.66 -8.27
C ILE A 56 -15.37 4.83 -8.19
N HIS A 57 -15.11 5.77 -7.31
CA HIS A 57 -15.97 6.91 -7.11
C HIS A 57 -15.79 7.93 -8.26
N LYS A 58 -16.85 8.67 -8.62
CA LYS A 58 -16.82 9.63 -9.75
C LYS A 58 -15.75 10.71 -9.58
N ASN A 59 -15.52 11.17 -8.35
CA ASN A 59 -14.45 12.12 -8.03
C ASN A 59 -13.03 11.58 -8.35
N GLN A 60 -12.83 10.25 -8.27
CA GLN A 60 -11.57 9.62 -8.66
C GLN A 60 -11.43 9.57 -10.18
N ILE A 61 -12.52 9.26 -10.90
CA ILE A 61 -12.55 9.30 -12.37
C ILE A 61 -12.25 10.71 -12.87
N SER A 62 -12.80 11.76 -12.24
CA SER A 62 -12.57 13.14 -12.65
C SER A 62 -11.11 13.58 -12.53
N ILE A 63 -10.32 13.00 -11.60
CA ILE A 63 -8.87 13.26 -11.52
C ILE A 63 -8.20 12.86 -12.85
N LEU A 64 -8.60 11.74 -13.43
CA LEU A 64 -8.06 11.26 -14.71
C LEU A 64 -8.62 12.04 -15.90
N GLN A 65 -9.88 12.47 -15.85
CA GLN A 65 -10.51 13.27 -16.92
C GLN A 65 -9.90 14.68 -17.02
N ASN A 66 -9.47 15.24 -15.89
CA ASN A 66 -8.87 16.57 -15.83
C ASN A 66 -7.38 16.59 -16.21
N LEU A 67 -6.80 15.45 -16.57
CA LEU A 67 -5.42 15.38 -17.01
C LEU A 67 -5.24 16.10 -18.37
N PRO A 68 -4.11 16.81 -18.58
CA PRO A 68 -3.85 17.48 -19.85
C PRO A 68 -3.79 16.49 -21.02
N LYS A 69 -4.60 16.69 -22.07
CA LYS A 69 -4.73 15.74 -23.19
C LYS A 69 -3.39 15.35 -23.84
N ASP A 70 -2.41 16.24 -23.81
CA ASP A 70 -1.06 16.02 -24.35
C ASP A 70 -0.07 15.42 -23.33
N GLY A 71 -0.54 14.78 -22.25
CA GLY A 71 0.33 14.09 -21.29
C GLY A 71 0.70 12.67 -21.70
N ILE A 72 1.84 12.17 -21.21
CA ILE A 72 2.15 10.73 -21.18
C ILE A 72 1.79 10.21 -19.78
N TYR A 73 0.96 9.17 -19.70
CA TYR A 73 0.40 8.71 -18.43
C TYR A 73 1.04 7.42 -17.93
N ILE A 74 1.53 7.45 -16.69
CA ILE A 74 2.19 6.32 -16.05
C ILE A 74 1.49 6.00 -14.73
N TYR A 75 0.71 4.93 -14.69
CA TYR A 75 0.07 4.45 -13.47
C TYR A 75 1.10 3.80 -12.54
N ALA A 76 1.05 4.12 -11.25
CA ALA A 76 2.01 3.63 -10.27
C ALA A 76 1.32 2.95 -9.09
N ALA A 77 1.76 1.75 -8.74
CA ALA A 77 1.33 1.05 -7.53
C ALA A 77 2.50 0.82 -6.56
N LYS A 78 2.20 0.78 -5.26
CA LYS A 78 3.21 0.50 -4.21
C LYS A 78 3.89 -0.86 -4.43
N TYR A 79 3.13 -1.90 -4.73
CA TYR A 79 3.63 -3.27 -4.87
C TYR A 79 3.30 -3.86 -6.24
N LYS A 80 4.16 -4.75 -6.72
CA LYS A 80 3.88 -5.54 -7.93
C LYS A 80 2.64 -6.41 -7.82
N SER A 81 1.69 -6.18 -8.72
CA SER A 81 0.41 -6.89 -8.76
C SER A 81 -0.13 -6.88 -10.19
N CYS A 82 -0.14 -8.06 -10.86
CA CYS A 82 -0.76 -8.21 -12.18
C CYS A 82 -2.27 -7.90 -12.14
N PHE A 83 -2.92 -8.15 -11.01
CA PHE A 83 -4.32 -7.78 -10.78
C PHE A 83 -4.53 -6.27 -10.88
N ASP A 84 -3.64 -5.45 -10.30
CA ASP A 84 -3.79 -4.00 -10.29
C ASP A 84 -3.60 -3.46 -11.71
N PHE A 85 -2.63 -4.00 -12.45
CA PHE A 85 -2.44 -3.72 -13.88
C PHE A 85 -3.69 -4.07 -14.71
N LEU A 86 -4.19 -5.30 -14.61
CA LEU A 86 -5.35 -5.78 -15.36
C LEU A 86 -6.64 -5.04 -14.98
N PHE A 87 -6.79 -4.67 -13.71
CA PHE A 87 -7.89 -3.82 -13.25
C PHE A 87 -7.84 -2.47 -13.94
N SER A 88 -6.70 -1.77 -13.89
CA SER A 88 -6.55 -0.45 -14.50
C SER A 88 -6.74 -0.51 -16.02
N TYR A 89 -6.15 -1.51 -16.69
CA TYR A 89 -6.37 -1.79 -18.11
C TYR A 89 -7.86 -1.90 -18.43
N THR A 90 -8.61 -2.72 -17.68
CA THR A 90 -10.02 -3.00 -17.98
C THR A 90 -10.93 -1.82 -17.62
N ARG A 91 -10.78 -1.26 -16.41
CA ARG A 91 -11.72 -0.28 -15.86
C ARG A 91 -11.56 1.07 -16.55
N TYR A 92 -10.33 1.52 -16.81
CA TYR A 92 -10.11 2.81 -17.45
C TYR A 92 -10.48 2.77 -18.94
N GLN A 93 -10.27 1.64 -19.61
CA GLN A 93 -10.79 1.42 -20.97
C GLN A 93 -12.32 1.55 -21.04
N GLN A 94 -13.05 1.01 -20.06
CA GLN A 94 -14.52 1.11 -20.01
C GLN A 94 -15.03 2.55 -19.82
N GLU A 95 -14.29 3.36 -19.07
CA GLU A 95 -14.61 4.76 -18.81
C GLU A 95 -14.06 5.68 -19.92
N SER A 96 -13.55 5.12 -21.03
CA SER A 96 -12.92 5.86 -22.14
C SER A 96 -11.78 6.78 -21.68
N LEU A 97 -11.05 6.36 -20.64
CA LEU A 97 -9.88 7.06 -20.10
C LEU A 97 -8.59 6.46 -20.66
N PRO A 98 -7.45 7.17 -20.59
CA PRO A 98 -6.15 6.55 -20.79
C PRO A 98 -6.01 5.31 -19.89
N PHE A 99 -5.49 4.22 -20.43
CA PHE A 99 -5.36 2.96 -19.69
C PHE A 99 -4.01 2.31 -19.98
N PRO A 100 -3.41 1.64 -18.98
CA PRO A 100 -2.06 1.11 -19.14
C PRO A 100 -2.05 -0.12 -20.07
N GLU A 101 -1.43 0.02 -21.23
CA GLU A 101 -1.15 -1.10 -22.13
C GLU A 101 0.23 -1.70 -21.87
N ILE A 102 1.16 -0.87 -21.39
CA ILE A 102 2.54 -1.26 -21.09
C ILE A 102 2.69 -1.49 -19.59
N GLY A 103 3.33 -2.59 -19.18
CA GLY A 103 3.70 -2.85 -17.80
C GLY A 103 5.21 -2.94 -17.63
N PHE A 104 5.83 -1.93 -17.03
CA PHE A 104 7.26 -1.93 -16.71
C PHE A 104 7.61 -3.10 -15.78
N ASP A 105 8.53 -3.95 -16.23
CA ASP A 105 8.91 -5.20 -15.56
C ASP A 105 7.76 -6.21 -15.35
N PHE A 106 6.62 -6.04 -15.99
CA PHE A 106 5.54 -7.03 -15.99
C PHE A 106 5.70 -8.04 -17.13
N LYS A 107 5.20 -9.26 -16.90
CA LYS A 107 5.02 -10.28 -17.93
C LYS A 107 3.58 -10.72 -17.90
N VAL A 108 2.80 -10.23 -18.85
CA VAL A 108 1.40 -10.59 -19.07
C VAL A 108 1.40 -11.68 -20.12
N VAL A 109 1.48 -12.93 -19.66
CA VAL A 109 1.46 -14.11 -20.55
C VAL A 109 0.03 -14.56 -20.77
N PHE A 110 -0.72 -14.69 -19.68
CA PHE A 110 -2.14 -15.02 -19.72
C PHE A 110 -2.91 -13.89 -20.40
N PHE A 111 -3.87 -14.23 -21.27
CA PHE A 111 -4.75 -13.32 -22.01
C PHE A 111 -4.15 -12.58 -23.21
N GLN A 112 -2.90 -12.89 -23.59
CA GLN A 112 -2.34 -12.45 -24.86
C GLN A 112 -2.98 -13.19 -26.04
N PRO A 113 -3.17 -12.53 -27.21
CA PRO A 113 -3.51 -13.23 -28.45
C PRO A 113 -2.46 -14.30 -28.77
N VAL A 114 -2.90 -15.51 -29.14
CA VAL A 114 -2.00 -16.66 -29.43
C VAL A 114 -0.99 -16.31 -30.53
N THR A 115 -1.43 -15.58 -31.55
CA THR A 115 -0.56 -15.10 -32.64
C THR A 115 0.56 -14.20 -32.13
N ARG A 116 0.31 -13.39 -31.10
CA ARG A 116 1.32 -12.53 -30.47
C ARG A 116 2.29 -13.34 -29.62
N ILE A 117 1.81 -14.33 -28.88
CA ILE A 117 2.69 -15.25 -28.12
C ILE A 117 3.70 -15.92 -29.07
N PHE A 118 3.23 -16.40 -30.22
CA PHE A 118 4.09 -16.96 -31.26
C PHE A 118 5.13 -15.95 -31.77
N LYS A 119 4.71 -14.71 -32.10
CA LYS A 119 5.63 -13.64 -32.53
C LYS A 119 6.68 -13.29 -31.47
N ILE A 120 6.31 -13.22 -30.19
CA ILE A 120 7.24 -12.97 -29.08
C ILE A 120 8.29 -14.08 -29.02
N PHE A 121 7.86 -15.34 -29.13
CA PHE A 121 8.78 -16.48 -29.10
C PHE A 121 9.70 -16.49 -30.32
N LEU A 122 9.16 -16.26 -31.52
CA LEU A 122 9.92 -16.18 -32.76
C LEU A 122 10.95 -15.05 -32.73
N ALA A 123 10.58 -13.85 -32.28
CA ALA A 123 11.51 -12.72 -32.13
C ALA A 123 12.60 -13.00 -31.09
N GLY A 124 12.25 -13.68 -29.99
CA GLY A 124 13.21 -14.09 -28.97
C GLY A 124 14.23 -15.11 -29.49
N LEU A 125 13.78 -16.12 -30.23
CA LEU A 125 14.67 -17.10 -30.87
C LEU A 125 15.57 -16.46 -31.92
N ASP A 126 15.00 -15.61 -32.77
CA ASP A 126 15.75 -14.94 -33.82
C ASP A 126 16.84 -14.00 -33.25
N SER A 127 16.49 -13.20 -32.24
CA SER A 127 17.47 -12.37 -31.51
C SER A 127 18.55 -13.20 -30.81
N LEU A 128 18.21 -14.37 -30.26
CA LEU A 128 19.20 -15.24 -29.62
C LEU A 128 20.19 -15.82 -30.64
N LEU A 129 19.71 -16.20 -31.82
CA LEU A 129 20.54 -16.73 -32.90
C LEU A 129 21.47 -15.67 -33.51
N GLN A 130 21.02 -14.42 -33.57
CA GLN A 130 21.78 -13.33 -34.20
C GLN A 130 22.69 -12.59 -33.23
N ASN A 131 22.12 -12.13 -32.12
CA ASN A 131 22.76 -11.18 -31.20
C ASN A 131 23.28 -11.86 -29.93
N ARG A 132 23.02 -13.17 -29.76
CA ARG A 132 23.33 -13.95 -28.53
C ARG A 132 22.74 -13.34 -27.25
N SER A 133 21.71 -12.52 -27.39
CA SER A 133 21.01 -11.85 -26.29
C SER A 133 19.52 -11.77 -26.57
N LEU A 134 18.71 -11.77 -25.51
CA LEU A 134 17.28 -11.49 -25.61
C LEU A 134 17.05 -9.97 -25.78
N PRO A 135 16.02 -9.56 -26.52
CA PRO A 135 15.69 -8.15 -26.68
C PRO A 135 15.25 -7.56 -25.34
N ASP A 136 15.73 -6.36 -25.04
CA ASP A 136 15.42 -5.61 -23.83
C ASP A 136 14.61 -4.34 -24.20
N PRO A 137 13.34 -4.22 -23.77
CA PRO A 137 12.47 -3.11 -24.15
C PRO A 137 12.95 -1.75 -23.63
N TYR A 138 13.84 -1.72 -22.63
CA TYR A 138 14.45 -0.48 -22.15
C TYR A 138 15.58 0.01 -23.09
N LYS A 139 16.33 -0.91 -23.70
CA LYS A 139 17.55 -0.59 -24.47
C LYS A 139 17.29 -0.38 -25.96
N ASN A 140 16.26 -1.03 -26.50
CA ASN A 140 15.97 -1.00 -27.94
C ASN A 140 14.99 0.12 -28.35
N GLY A 141 14.71 1.08 -27.47
CA GLY A 141 13.81 2.20 -27.75
C GLY A 141 12.31 1.88 -27.70
N TYR A 142 11.90 0.63 -27.49
CA TYR A 142 10.49 0.22 -27.56
C TYR A 142 9.58 1.02 -26.62
N PHE A 143 9.96 1.16 -25.35
CA PHE A 143 9.15 1.94 -24.42
C PHE A 143 9.07 3.43 -24.80
N HIS A 144 10.14 3.98 -25.38
CA HIS A 144 10.20 5.39 -25.75
C HIS A 144 9.19 5.68 -26.87
N GLU A 145 9.25 4.90 -27.94
CA GLU A 145 8.37 5.03 -29.11
C GLU A 145 6.90 4.83 -28.72
N GLU A 146 6.60 3.79 -27.94
CA GLU A 146 5.21 3.46 -27.61
C GLU A 146 4.56 4.49 -26.67
N LEU A 147 5.33 5.02 -25.72
CA LEU A 147 4.86 6.11 -24.85
C LEU A 147 4.64 7.41 -25.66
N LEU A 148 5.52 7.73 -26.61
CA LEU A 148 5.35 8.89 -27.50
C LEU A 148 4.13 8.74 -28.42
N ASN A 149 3.84 7.52 -28.88
CA ASN A 149 2.63 7.18 -29.64
C ASN A 149 1.33 7.28 -28.81
N GLY A 150 1.41 7.75 -27.55
CA GLY A 150 0.26 8.02 -26.71
C GLY A 150 -0.19 6.82 -25.88
N ARG A 151 0.55 5.69 -25.88
CA ARG A 151 0.23 4.58 -24.99
C ARG A 151 0.58 4.93 -23.56
N SER A 152 -0.24 4.45 -22.63
CA SER A 152 0.02 4.61 -21.20
C SER A 152 0.71 3.38 -20.62
N ALA A 153 1.46 3.57 -19.54
CA ALA A 153 2.19 2.49 -18.88
C ALA A 153 1.83 2.32 -17.40
N PHE A 154 2.30 1.23 -16.82
CA PHE A 154 2.14 0.86 -15.42
C PHE A 154 3.49 0.49 -14.81
N LEU A 155 3.80 1.03 -13.64
CA LEU A 155 5.01 0.70 -12.89
C LEU A 155 4.73 0.38 -11.43
N THR A 156 5.76 -0.13 -10.77
CA THR A 156 5.71 -0.47 -9.35
C THR A 156 6.83 0.19 -8.58
N LEU A 157 6.51 0.68 -7.39
CA LEU A 157 7.46 1.45 -6.57
C LEU A 157 8.29 0.56 -5.64
N MET A 158 7.75 -0.59 -5.22
CA MET A 158 8.46 -1.56 -4.39
C MET A 158 8.42 -2.96 -5.01
N GLU A 159 9.60 -3.57 -5.12
CA GLU A 159 9.75 -4.97 -5.48
C GLU A 159 10.61 -5.69 -4.43
N LYS A 160 10.17 -6.87 -3.95
CA LYS A 160 10.89 -7.68 -2.94
C LYS A 160 12.33 -8.03 -3.34
N LYS A 161 12.60 -8.17 -4.64
CA LYS A 161 13.94 -8.39 -5.22
C LYS A 161 14.45 -7.17 -6.00
N GLY A 162 13.74 -6.04 -5.90
CA GLY A 162 14.00 -4.83 -6.66
C GLY A 162 15.33 -4.20 -6.30
N PHE A 163 15.63 -4.10 -5.00
CA PHE A 163 16.92 -3.60 -4.52
C PHE A 163 18.08 -4.42 -5.08
N TYR A 164 18.05 -5.75 -4.89
CA TYR A 164 19.10 -6.63 -5.42
C TYR A 164 19.22 -6.56 -6.96
N ARG A 165 18.11 -6.53 -7.71
CA ARG A 165 18.18 -6.43 -9.19
C ARG A 165 18.69 -5.07 -9.68
N ARG A 166 18.33 -3.99 -9.01
CA ARG A 166 18.73 -2.62 -9.38
C ARG A 166 20.20 -2.36 -9.05
N PHE A 167 20.61 -2.69 -7.83
CA PHE A 167 21.97 -2.42 -7.35
C PHE A 167 22.99 -3.50 -7.70
N VAL A 168 22.60 -4.79 -7.74
CA VAL A 168 23.54 -5.91 -7.98
C VAL A 168 23.50 -6.41 -9.43
N LYS A 169 22.36 -6.32 -10.12
CA LYS A 169 22.23 -6.79 -11.51
C LYS A 169 22.23 -5.66 -12.56
N ALA A 170 22.51 -4.42 -12.17
CA ALA A 170 22.55 -3.24 -13.05
C ALA A 170 21.32 -3.14 -14.00
N LYS A 171 20.15 -3.60 -13.54
CA LYS A 171 18.94 -3.57 -14.36
C LYS A 171 18.34 -2.17 -14.31
N SER A 172 18.01 -1.60 -15.47
CA SER A 172 17.41 -0.26 -15.59
C SER A 172 16.19 -0.11 -14.70
N ASP A 173 16.21 0.90 -13.82
CA ASP A 173 15.08 1.27 -13.00
C ASP A 173 14.04 2.00 -13.85
N PRO A 174 12.75 1.57 -13.89
CA PRO A 174 11.70 2.28 -14.61
C PRO A 174 11.65 3.79 -14.31
N LEU A 175 11.92 4.20 -13.07
CA LEU A 175 11.92 5.62 -12.72
C LEU A 175 13.13 6.37 -13.28
N ASN A 176 14.32 5.77 -13.29
CA ASN A 176 15.50 6.37 -13.95
C ASN A 176 15.20 6.55 -15.44
N TYR A 177 14.67 5.50 -16.08
CA TYR A 177 14.31 5.52 -17.49
C TYR A 177 13.31 6.64 -17.82
N LEU A 178 12.27 6.81 -17.02
CA LEU A 178 11.28 7.88 -17.22
C LEU A 178 11.88 9.27 -16.99
N ILE A 179 12.82 9.42 -16.04
CA ILE A 179 13.54 10.68 -15.82
C ILE A 179 14.41 11.03 -17.02
N GLU A 180 15.18 10.08 -17.54
CA GLU A 180 16.00 10.27 -18.74
C GLU A 180 15.13 10.62 -19.95
N MET A 181 14.02 9.89 -20.13
CA MET A 181 13.05 10.19 -21.18
C MET A 181 12.44 11.58 -21.03
N GLN A 182 12.03 12.00 -19.82
CA GLN A 182 11.47 13.33 -19.59
C GLN A 182 12.48 14.44 -19.92
N LYS A 183 13.78 14.22 -19.72
CA LYS A 183 14.83 15.19 -20.06
C LYS A 183 15.02 15.33 -21.58
N SER A 184 14.67 14.31 -22.36
CA SER A 184 14.81 14.32 -23.83
C SER A 184 13.56 14.78 -24.57
N ILE A 185 12.43 15.03 -23.87
CA ILE A 185 11.15 15.38 -24.48
C ILE A 185 10.52 16.58 -23.78
N ASP A 186 9.79 17.41 -24.53
CA ASP A 186 9.04 18.52 -23.95
C ASP A 186 7.69 18.12 -23.38
N ARG A 187 7.10 17.05 -23.92
CA ARG A 187 5.82 16.49 -23.52
C ARG A 187 5.88 16.02 -22.05
N PRO A 188 4.97 16.45 -21.16
CA PRO A 188 5.03 16.10 -19.75
C PRO A 188 4.60 14.65 -19.49
N ILE A 189 5.35 13.96 -18.64
CA ILE A 189 5.03 12.63 -18.10
C ILE A 189 4.35 12.81 -16.74
N PHE A 190 3.13 12.29 -16.62
CA PHE A 190 2.37 12.26 -15.37
C PHE A 190 2.43 10.87 -14.73
N ILE A 191 2.93 10.81 -13.50
CA ILE A 191 2.91 9.58 -12.69
C ILE A 191 1.67 9.61 -11.79
N ILE A 192 0.79 8.63 -11.94
CA ILE A 192 -0.54 8.58 -11.31
C ILE A 192 -0.52 7.49 -10.22
N PRO A 193 -0.39 7.86 -8.92
CA PRO A 193 -0.31 6.86 -7.85
C PRO A 193 -1.71 6.31 -7.54
N GLN A 194 -1.91 5.01 -7.75
CA GLN A 194 -3.19 4.35 -7.50
C GLN A 194 -3.14 3.37 -6.33
N LEU A 195 -4.26 3.26 -5.62
CA LEU A 195 -4.43 2.37 -4.47
C LEU A 195 -5.69 1.53 -4.64
N ILE A 196 -5.54 0.21 -4.55
CA ILE A 196 -6.67 -0.71 -4.39
C ILE A 196 -6.78 -1.09 -2.91
N PHE A 197 -7.96 -0.89 -2.35
CA PHE A 197 -8.31 -1.27 -0.99
C PHE A 197 -9.13 -2.55 -1.00
N PHE A 198 -8.89 -3.43 -0.02
CA PHE A 198 -9.68 -4.65 0.22
C PHE A 198 -10.42 -4.57 1.57
N GLY A 199 -10.50 -3.37 2.13
CA GLY A 199 -11.01 -3.05 3.45
C GLY A 199 -10.54 -1.67 3.91
N LYS A 200 -11.21 -1.13 4.93
CA LYS A 200 -10.90 0.17 5.54
C LYS A 200 -10.24 0.03 6.92
N LYS A 201 -9.84 -1.18 7.31
CA LYS A 201 -9.27 -1.38 8.64
C LYS A 201 -7.82 -0.88 8.69
N PRO A 202 -7.42 -0.29 9.82
CA PRO A 202 -6.03 0.09 10.04
C PRO A 202 -5.07 -1.10 9.88
N HIS A 203 -3.89 -0.84 9.35
CA HIS A 203 -2.81 -1.82 9.30
C HIS A 203 -2.38 -2.17 10.73
N ARG A 204 -2.09 -3.46 10.96
CA ARG A 204 -1.53 -3.96 12.22
C ARG A 204 -0.12 -4.40 11.97
N SER A 205 0.81 -4.02 12.84
CA SER A 205 2.19 -4.47 12.74
C SER A 205 2.34 -5.98 12.89
N ASN A 206 1.60 -6.59 13.83
CA ASN A 206 1.60 -8.04 14.02
C ASN A 206 0.49 -8.71 13.17
N PRO A 207 0.86 -9.55 12.18
CA PRO A 207 -0.12 -10.28 11.38
C PRO A 207 -0.83 -11.36 12.20
N ARG A 208 -2.11 -11.58 11.92
CA ARG A 208 -2.82 -12.78 12.41
C ARG A 208 -2.33 -14.01 11.65
N LEU A 209 -2.55 -15.21 12.19
CA LEU A 209 -2.25 -16.47 11.48
C LEU A 209 -2.90 -16.51 10.08
N SER A 210 -4.13 -15.99 9.95
CA SER A 210 -4.80 -15.86 8.65
C SER A 210 -4.13 -14.85 7.71
N ASP A 211 -3.53 -13.78 8.25
CA ASP A 211 -2.77 -12.81 7.48
C ASP A 211 -1.43 -13.38 7.01
N THR A 212 -0.81 -14.28 7.79
CA THR A 212 0.41 -14.99 7.40
C THR A 212 0.16 -15.96 6.25
N LEU A 213 -0.93 -16.73 6.31
CA LEU A 213 -1.27 -17.71 5.27
C LEU A 213 -1.83 -17.07 4.00
N PHE A 214 -2.69 -16.06 4.14
CA PHE A 214 -3.45 -15.51 3.02
C PHE A 214 -3.12 -14.04 2.68
N GLY A 215 -2.08 -13.47 3.29
CA GLY A 215 -1.69 -12.06 3.15
C GLY A 215 -2.57 -11.12 3.98
N THR A 216 -2.08 -9.91 4.27
CA THR A 216 -2.78 -8.88 5.05
C THR A 216 -3.91 -8.20 4.26
N GLU A 217 -4.74 -7.36 4.89
CA GLU A 217 -5.72 -6.54 4.16
C GLU A 217 -5.07 -5.48 3.24
N GLU A 218 -3.86 -5.00 3.58
CA GLU A 218 -3.09 -4.10 2.71
C GLU A 218 -2.52 -4.82 1.48
N LYS A 219 -2.06 -6.07 1.68
CA LYS A 219 -1.45 -6.87 0.64
C LYS A 219 -2.02 -8.30 0.66
N PRO A 220 -3.28 -8.47 0.22
CA PRO A 220 -3.91 -9.78 0.25
C PRO A 220 -3.22 -10.70 -0.75
N GLY A 221 -3.06 -11.96 -0.36
CA GLY A 221 -2.68 -13.04 -1.26
C GLY A 221 -3.76 -13.30 -2.30
N LYS A 222 -3.43 -14.11 -3.31
CA LYS A 222 -4.31 -14.39 -4.47
C LYS A 222 -5.69 -14.89 -4.04
N ILE A 223 -5.75 -15.82 -3.09
CA ILE A 223 -7.00 -16.43 -2.60
C ILE A 223 -7.83 -15.39 -1.85
N ARG A 224 -7.25 -14.70 -0.85
CA ARG A 224 -7.97 -13.66 -0.09
C ARG A 224 -8.52 -12.57 -0.98
N ARG A 225 -7.77 -12.18 -2.01
CA ARG A 225 -8.19 -11.19 -3.01
C ARG A 225 -9.46 -11.61 -3.73
N ILE A 226 -9.46 -12.81 -4.31
CA ILE A 226 -10.61 -13.38 -5.03
C ILE A 226 -11.82 -13.52 -4.08
N VAL A 227 -11.61 -14.10 -2.90
CA VAL A 227 -12.69 -14.28 -1.91
C VAL A 227 -13.28 -12.94 -1.47
N THR A 228 -12.45 -11.91 -1.24
CA THR A 228 -12.93 -10.59 -0.82
C THR A 228 -13.71 -9.90 -1.94
N LEU A 229 -13.23 -10.01 -3.18
CA LEU A 229 -13.88 -9.46 -4.36
C LEU A 229 -15.30 -10.02 -4.57
N PHE A 230 -15.45 -11.35 -4.48
CA PHE A 230 -16.75 -12.00 -4.76
C PHE A 230 -17.66 -12.12 -3.53
N LYS A 231 -17.14 -12.37 -2.32
CA LYS A 231 -17.99 -12.51 -1.11
C LYS A 231 -18.32 -11.19 -0.42
N LYS A 232 -17.58 -10.13 -0.70
CA LYS A 232 -17.75 -8.81 -0.05
C LYS A 232 -17.73 -7.69 -1.10
N PRO A 233 -18.63 -7.72 -2.10
CA PRO A 233 -18.71 -6.67 -3.11
C PRO A 233 -18.90 -5.32 -2.43
N GLY A 234 -18.23 -4.29 -2.95
CA GLY A 234 -18.21 -2.94 -2.37
C GLY A 234 -17.26 -2.70 -1.20
N LYS A 235 -16.59 -3.74 -0.66
CA LYS A 235 -15.41 -3.53 0.21
C LYS A 235 -14.12 -3.30 -0.56
N VAL A 236 -14.12 -3.66 -1.84
CA VAL A 236 -12.99 -3.41 -2.75
C VAL A 236 -13.25 -2.13 -3.50
N PHE A 237 -12.38 -1.14 -3.34
CA PHE A 237 -12.51 0.15 -4.00
C PHE A 237 -11.14 0.71 -4.37
N VAL A 238 -11.13 1.65 -5.32
CA VAL A 238 -9.91 2.27 -5.84
C VAL A 238 -9.91 3.76 -5.56
N GLU A 239 -8.75 4.23 -5.13
CA GLU A 239 -8.47 5.65 -4.91
C GLU A 239 -7.26 6.04 -5.75
N ILE A 240 -7.34 7.23 -6.34
CA ILE A 240 -6.30 7.81 -7.18
C ILE A 240 -5.73 8.99 -6.41
N SER A 241 -4.42 8.98 -6.20
CA SER A 241 -3.73 10.11 -5.60
C SER A 241 -3.48 11.17 -6.67
N GLU A 242 -3.24 12.40 -6.22
CA GLU A 242 -2.86 13.51 -7.09
C GLU A 242 -1.76 13.10 -8.10
N PRO A 243 -2.00 13.24 -9.42
CA PRO A 243 -1.01 12.96 -10.44
C PRO A 243 0.21 13.86 -10.27
N MET A 244 1.40 13.29 -10.38
CA MET A 244 2.65 14.03 -10.26
C MET A 244 3.22 14.31 -11.64
N ASP A 245 3.39 15.60 -11.96
CA ASP A 245 4.11 16.06 -13.15
C ASP A 245 5.61 15.86 -12.96
N LEU A 246 6.21 14.99 -13.77
CA LEU A 246 7.63 14.67 -13.72
C LEU A 246 8.50 15.85 -14.17
N LYS A 247 8.06 16.63 -15.17
CA LYS A 247 8.77 17.83 -15.64
C LYS A 247 8.83 18.86 -14.52
N GLN A 248 7.71 19.11 -13.83
CA GLN A 248 7.68 19.99 -12.66
C GLN A 248 8.55 19.49 -11.51
N PHE A 249 8.53 18.18 -11.22
CA PHE A 249 9.37 17.58 -10.18
C PHE A 249 10.87 17.77 -10.45
N LEU A 250 11.31 17.55 -11.69
CA LEU A 250 12.71 17.69 -12.10
C LEU A 250 13.18 19.14 -12.10
N ASN A 251 12.30 20.09 -12.44
CA ASN A 251 12.61 21.52 -12.45
C ASN A 251 12.65 22.17 -11.05
N SER A 252 12.27 21.44 -9.99
CA SER A 252 12.32 21.98 -8.63
C SER A 252 13.78 22.23 -8.18
N PRO A 253 14.05 23.30 -7.38
CA PRO A 253 15.42 23.66 -6.98
C PRO A 253 16.19 22.53 -6.28
N GLN A 254 15.48 21.68 -5.54
CA GLN A 254 16.07 20.55 -4.81
C GLN A 254 16.56 19.42 -5.74
N ASN A 255 15.96 19.28 -6.93
CA ASN A 255 16.20 18.15 -7.82
C ASN A 255 16.98 18.53 -9.09
N ARG A 256 16.89 19.77 -9.56
CA ARG A 256 17.39 20.19 -10.88
C ARG A 256 18.85 19.83 -11.14
N GLU A 257 19.71 20.05 -10.15
CA GLU A 257 21.16 19.84 -10.23
C GLU A 257 21.62 18.47 -9.72
N GLN A 258 20.68 17.63 -9.28
CA GLN A 258 21.00 16.32 -8.71
C GLN A 258 21.19 15.26 -9.79
N PRO A 259 22.03 14.23 -9.54
CA PRO A 259 22.16 13.07 -10.43
C PRO A 259 20.83 12.31 -10.62
N VAL A 260 20.69 11.60 -11.74
CA VAL A 260 19.47 10.84 -12.09
C VAL A 260 19.12 9.81 -11.01
N GLU A 261 20.12 9.18 -10.40
CA GLU A 261 19.95 8.20 -9.33
C GLU A 261 19.32 8.83 -8.09
N TYR A 262 19.76 10.04 -7.73
CA TYR A 262 19.18 10.79 -6.63
C TYR A 262 17.75 11.22 -6.97
N GLN A 263 17.54 11.79 -8.15
CA GLN A 263 16.22 12.22 -8.63
C GLN A 263 15.22 11.07 -8.58
N SER A 264 15.61 9.87 -9.03
CA SER A 264 14.79 8.66 -9.02
C SER A 264 14.46 8.19 -7.60
N LEU A 265 15.44 8.20 -6.69
CA LEU A 265 15.21 7.84 -5.29
C LEU A 265 14.26 8.84 -4.61
N ALA A 266 14.48 10.14 -4.81
CA ALA A 266 13.63 11.20 -4.28
C ALA A 266 12.20 11.10 -4.83
N LEU A 267 12.06 10.86 -6.14
CA LEU A 267 10.77 10.64 -6.81
C LEU A 267 10.03 9.45 -6.22
N ARG A 268 10.74 8.32 -6.05
CA ARG A 268 10.19 7.10 -5.45
C ARG A 268 9.71 7.33 -4.02
N ASN A 269 10.52 7.98 -3.19
CA ASN A 269 10.17 8.27 -1.80
C ASN A 269 8.96 9.19 -1.72
N ARG A 270 8.92 10.25 -2.54
CA ARG A 270 7.77 11.16 -2.62
C ARG A 270 6.49 10.43 -3.00
N LEU A 271 6.54 9.58 -4.03
CA LEU A 271 5.40 8.76 -4.47
C LEU A 271 4.95 7.77 -3.39
N LEU A 272 5.88 7.09 -2.73
CA LEU A 272 5.58 6.15 -1.65
C LEU A 272 4.95 6.87 -0.45
N ASP A 273 5.48 8.02 -0.06
CA ASP A 273 4.95 8.84 1.02
C ASP A 273 3.54 9.34 0.71
N GLN A 274 3.31 9.79 -0.53
CA GLN A 274 1.98 10.20 -0.99
C GLN A 274 0.98 9.04 -0.92
N ILE A 275 1.34 7.86 -1.43
CA ILE A 275 0.51 6.65 -1.33
C ILE A 275 0.27 6.27 0.14
N ASN A 276 1.29 6.32 0.99
CA ASN A 276 1.17 5.94 2.40
C ASN A 276 0.27 6.92 3.16
N ARG A 277 0.42 8.23 2.94
CA ARG A 277 -0.44 9.27 3.55
C ARG A 277 -1.89 9.13 3.09
N HIS A 278 -2.11 8.94 1.79
CA HIS A 278 -3.46 8.72 1.24
C HIS A 278 -4.09 7.43 1.79
N ARG A 279 -3.30 6.36 1.93
CA ARG A 279 -3.78 5.14 2.60
C ARG A 279 -4.18 5.42 4.05
N GLN A 280 -3.33 6.11 4.81
CA GLN A 280 -3.56 6.42 6.21
C GLN A 280 -4.76 7.35 6.44
N SER A 281 -5.07 8.26 5.52
CA SER A 281 -6.29 9.10 5.63
C SER A 281 -7.58 8.27 5.55
N ILE A 282 -7.51 7.07 4.98
CA ILE A 282 -8.66 6.16 4.82
C ILE A 282 -8.66 5.06 5.88
N THR A 283 -7.51 4.41 6.09
CA THR A 283 -7.42 3.27 7.02
C THR A 283 -7.12 3.69 8.44
N GLY A 284 -6.71 4.94 8.67
CA GLY A 284 -6.16 5.39 9.94
C GLY A 284 -4.67 5.01 10.12
N PRO A 285 -4.06 5.40 11.26
CA PRO A 285 -2.66 5.15 11.55
C PRO A 285 -2.37 3.66 11.73
N ILE A 286 -1.10 3.28 11.61
CA ILE A 286 -0.65 1.91 11.89
C ILE A 286 -0.90 1.62 13.37
N LEU A 287 -1.69 0.57 13.65
CA LEU A 287 -1.89 0.08 15.00
C LEU A 287 -0.65 -0.72 15.41
N LYS A 288 0.21 -0.04 16.17
CA LYS A 288 1.38 -0.66 16.80
C LYS A 288 0.96 -1.67 17.86
N SER A 289 1.73 -2.74 18.00
CA SER A 289 1.51 -3.66 19.12
C SER A 289 1.94 -3.02 20.43
N ARG A 290 1.53 -3.61 21.54
CA ARG A 290 1.95 -3.16 22.87
C ARG A 290 3.48 -3.24 23.01
N GLU A 291 4.07 -4.31 22.52
CA GLU A 291 5.52 -4.56 22.56
C GLU A 291 6.27 -3.52 21.72
N GLU A 292 5.74 -3.12 20.57
CA GLU A 292 6.32 -2.05 19.75
C GLU A 292 6.19 -0.67 20.39
N LEU A 293 5.07 -0.38 21.05
CA LEU A 293 4.90 0.86 21.80
C LEU A 293 5.88 0.89 22.99
N GLU A 294 5.97 -0.20 23.75
CA GLU A 294 6.97 -0.36 24.83
C GLU A 294 8.40 -0.18 24.30
N GLY A 295 8.73 -0.83 23.18
CA GLY A 295 10.02 -0.69 22.51
C GLY A 295 10.31 0.74 22.02
N THR A 296 9.30 1.42 21.46
CA THR A 296 9.42 2.83 21.02
C THR A 296 9.69 3.75 22.21
N VAL A 297 9.02 3.51 23.34
CA VAL A 297 9.23 4.31 24.56
C VAL A 297 10.61 4.02 25.15
N LEU A 298 11.00 2.74 25.28
CA LEU A 298 12.28 2.35 25.83
C LEU A 298 13.47 2.83 24.99
N THR A 299 13.34 2.88 23.66
CA THR A 299 14.40 3.36 22.76
C THR A 299 14.41 4.88 22.58
N ASN A 300 13.50 5.60 23.22
CA ASN A 300 13.48 7.06 23.16
C ASN A 300 14.79 7.64 23.72
N ASN A 301 15.44 8.52 22.93
CA ASN A 301 16.75 9.11 23.26
C ASN A 301 16.77 9.82 24.62
N GLN A 302 15.68 10.48 25.01
CA GLN A 302 15.59 11.17 26.29
C GLN A 302 15.54 10.17 27.44
N LEU A 303 14.67 9.16 27.35
CA LEU A 303 14.56 8.12 28.38
C LEU A 303 15.87 7.31 28.51
N GLN A 304 16.56 7.05 27.40
CA GLN A 304 17.88 6.39 27.40
C GLN A 304 18.91 7.17 28.22
N LYS A 305 18.98 8.50 28.02
CA LYS A 305 19.85 9.38 28.80
C LYS A 305 19.47 9.38 30.29
N ASP A 306 18.17 9.40 30.59
CA ASP A 306 17.68 9.40 31.97
C ASP A 306 17.97 8.06 32.68
N MET A 307 17.82 6.93 31.99
CA MET A 307 18.19 5.61 32.51
C MET A 307 19.70 5.51 32.77
N ALA A 308 20.55 6.02 31.87
CA ALA A 308 22.00 6.05 32.07
C ALA A 308 22.41 6.93 33.26
N ARG A 309 21.77 8.11 33.40
CA ARG A 309 21.97 8.99 34.55
C ARG A 309 21.54 8.30 35.85
N TYR A 310 20.34 7.71 35.88
CA TYR A 310 19.83 7.00 37.05
C TYR A 310 20.76 5.85 37.47
N ALA A 311 21.25 5.08 36.49
CA ALA A 311 22.19 3.99 36.72
C ALA A 311 23.50 4.46 37.37
N LYS A 312 24.06 5.57 36.87
CA LYS A 312 25.27 6.20 37.43
C LYS A 312 25.03 6.73 38.84
N THR A 313 23.94 7.45 39.07
CA THR A 313 23.61 8.04 40.38
C THR A 313 23.38 6.98 41.47
N HIS A 314 22.75 5.86 41.13
CA HIS A 314 22.43 4.79 42.09
C HIS A 314 23.46 3.66 42.10
N ASN A 315 24.58 3.82 41.38
CA ASN A 315 25.63 2.82 41.23
C ASN A 315 25.11 1.42 40.85
N ILE A 316 24.19 1.36 39.88
CA ILE A 316 23.66 0.10 39.34
C ILE A 316 24.09 -0.09 37.88
N PRO A 317 24.28 -1.34 37.42
CA PRO A 317 24.50 -1.61 36.01
C PRO A 317 23.35 -1.08 35.13
N LEU A 318 23.67 -0.55 33.95
CA LEU A 318 22.68 0.01 33.01
C LEU A 318 21.53 -0.96 32.68
N TYR A 319 21.83 -2.26 32.55
CA TYR A 319 20.81 -3.26 32.27
C TYR A 319 19.75 -3.36 33.38
N LYS A 320 20.11 -3.10 34.65
CA LYS A 320 19.15 -3.08 35.77
C LYS A 320 18.20 -1.89 35.62
N ALA A 321 18.71 -0.72 35.24
CA ALA A 321 17.89 0.45 34.95
C ALA A 321 16.92 0.19 33.78
N HIS A 322 17.38 -0.47 32.71
CA HIS A 322 16.49 -0.90 31.62
C HIS A 322 15.40 -1.87 32.08
N LYS A 323 15.76 -2.88 32.88
CA LYS A 323 14.80 -3.86 33.43
C LYS A 323 13.75 -3.17 34.30
N MET A 324 14.15 -2.21 35.13
CA MET A 324 13.23 -1.41 35.95
C MET A 324 12.27 -0.57 35.09
N SER A 325 12.78 0.15 34.09
CA SER A 325 11.96 0.93 33.17
C SER A 325 10.95 0.06 32.41
N ALA A 326 11.37 -1.10 31.92
CA ALA A 326 10.47 -2.05 31.27
C ALA A 326 9.38 -2.55 32.21
N ALA A 327 9.72 -2.83 33.48
CA ALA A 327 8.75 -3.21 34.50
C ALA A 327 7.74 -2.07 34.79
N TYR A 328 8.21 -0.83 34.86
CA TYR A 328 7.34 0.34 35.05
C TYR A 328 6.40 0.55 33.85
N LEU A 329 6.89 0.39 32.62
CA LEU A 329 6.02 0.48 31.44
C LEU A 329 4.96 -0.62 31.42
N ASN A 330 5.33 -1.85 31.77
CA ASN A 330 4.38 -2.95 31.87
C ASN A 330 3.31 -2.68 32.95
N GLU A 331 3.72 -2.12 34.09
CA GLU A 331 2.81 -1.71 35.18
C GLU A 331 1.80 -0.64 34.72
N ILE A 332 2.26 0.36 33.97
CA ILE A 332 1.42 1.46 33.49
C ILE A 332 0.50 0.99 32.37
N SER A 333 1.01 0.21 31.42
CA SER A 333 0.34 -0.10 30.15
C SER A 333 -1.04 -0.74 30.29
N ALA A 334 -2.00 -0.25 29.50
CA ALA A 334 -3.29 -0.91 29.29
C ALA A 334 -3.13 -2.18 28.41
N LYS A 335 -4.07 -3.12 28.53
CA LYS A 335 -4.11 -4.38 27.75
C LYS A 335 -5.48 -4.60 27.13
N TYR A 336 -5.85 -3.74 26.19
CA TYR A 336 -7.17 -3.72 25.56
C TYR A 336 -7.61 -5.10 25.04
N ASN A 337 -8.75 -5.60 25.54
CA ASN A 337 -9.30 -6.89 25.16
C ASN A 337 -10.82 -6.77 24.92
N ILE A 338 -11.24 -7.01 23.68
CA ILE A 338 -12.63 -6.87 23.26
C ILE A 338 -13.58 -7.86 23.96
N ALA A 339 -13.10 -9.05 24.32
CA ALA A 339 -13.93 -10.03 25.02
C ALA A 339 -14.25 -9.56 26.44
N ILE A 340 -13.26 -9.00 27.14
CA ILE A 340 -13.45 -8.40 28.47
C ILE A 340 -14.41 -7.21 28.39
N ILE A 341 -14.28 -6.36 27.37
CA ILE A 341 -15.17 -5.21 27.18
C ILE A 341 -16.62 -5.65 26.99
N LYS A 342 -16.89 -6.69 26.20
CA LYS A 342 -18.25 -7.22 26.02
C LYS A 342 -18.83 -7.80 27.31
N ILE A 343 -18.01 -8.49 28.10
CA ILE A 343 -18.45 -9.00 29.41
C ILE A 343 -18.82 -7.84 30.32
N LEU A 344 -17.95 -6.82 30.40
CA LEU A 344 -18.19 -5.62 31.20
C LEU A 344 -19.38 -4.82 30.70
N GLU A 345 -19.62 -4.74 29.39
CA GLU A 345 -20.81 -4.13 28.82
C GLU A 345 -22.07 -4.74 29.45
N THR A 346 -22.20 -6.07 29.40
CA THR A 346 -23.36 -6.77 29.98
C THR A 346 -23.50 -6.51 31.48
N VAL A 347 -22.40 -6.58 32.23
CA VAL A 347 -22.41 -6.39 33.68
C VAL A 347 -22.77 -4.96 34.07
N ILE A 348 -22.19 -3.96 33.39
CA ILE A 348 -22.44 -2.55 33.67
C ILE A 348 -23.86 -2.18 33.26
N ASP A 349 -24.34 -2.66 32.12
CA ASP A 349 -25.71 -2.40 31.66
C ASP A 349 -26.74 -2.96 32.63
N TRP A 350 -26.54 -4.19 33.11
CA TRP A 350 -27.36 -4.78 34.16
C TRP A 350 -27.35 -3.96 35.45
N PHE A 351 -26.16 -3.55 35.91
CA PHE A 351 -26.02 -2.74 37.12
C PHE A 351 -26.70 -1.37 37.00
N LEU A 352 -26.57 -0.70 35.85
CA LEU A 352 -27.19 0.60 35.62
C LEU A 352 -28.72 0.53 35.64
N ASN A 353 -29.31 -0.51 35.07
CA ASN A 353 -30.77 -0.72 35.09
C ASN A 353 -31.32 -1.02 36.49
N ILE A 354 -30.47 -1.48 37.42
CA ILE A 354 -30.87 -1.72 38.82
C ILE A 354 -30.74 -0.45 39.65
N MET A 355 -29.64 0.30 39.46
CA MET A 355 -29.26 1.40 40.35
C MET A 355 -29.83 2.75 39.93
N PHE A 356 -30.26 2.91 38.68
CA PHE A 356 -30.74 4.17 38.13
C PHE A 356 -32.05 3.97 37.36
N GLU A 357 -32.93 4.96 37.41
CA GLU A 357 -34.17 4.99 36.61
C GLU A 357 -33.89 5.06 35.10
N GLY A 358 -32.72 5.59 34.72
CA GLY A 358 -32.26 5.60 33.34
C GLY A 358 -31.02 6.46 33.13
N VAL A 359 -30.44 6.36 31.93
CA VAL A 359 -29.31 7.19 31.49
C VAL A 359 -29.72 7.94 30.23
N THR A 360 -29.86 9.27 30.34
CA THR A 360 -30.20 10.12 29.19
C THR A 360 -28.94 10.51 28.43
N VAL A 361 -28.92 10.25 27.11
CA VAL A 361 -27.79 10.58 26.26
C VAL A 361 -28.25 11.38 25.04
N SER A 362 -27.61 12.52 24.79
CA SER A 362 -27.86 13.32 23.59
C SER A 362 -27.28 12.63 22.35
N THR A 363 -28.15 12.13 21.47
CA THR A 363 -27.78 11.54 20.18
C THR A 363 -27.08 12.53 19.26
N ALA A 364 -27.52 13.81 19.26
CA ALA A 364 -26.87 14.88 18.52
C ALA A 364 -25.41 15.09 18.98
N MET A 365 -25.17 15.09 20.30
CA MET A 365 -23.83 15.22 20.85
C MET A 365 -22.96 13.99 20.54
N LEU A 366 -23.50 12.77 20.65
CA LEU A 366 -22.79 11.55 20.29
C LEU A 366 -22.33 11.56 18.82
N ASN A 367 -23.21 11.97 17.90
CA ASN A 367 -22.86 12.09 16.49
C ASN A 367 -21.75 13.13 16.25
N ARG A 368 -21.79 14.26 16.98
CA ARG A 368 -20.71 15.25 16.94
C ARG A 368 -19.38 14.67 17.44
N ILE A 369 -19.39 13.98 18.58
CA ILE A 369 -18.19 13.34 19.15
C ILE A 369 -17.63 12.28 18.17
N LYS A 370 -18.50 11.47 17.56
CA LYS A 370 -18.12 10.46 16.55
C LYS A 370 -17.51 11.06 15.29
N ASN A 371 -17.93 12.26 14.89
CA ASN A 371 -17.32 12.98 13.77
C ASN A 371 -15.98 13.60 14.16
N LEU A 372 -15.84 14.12 15.39
CA LEU A 372 -14.57 14.64 15.91
C LEU A 372 -13.52 13.54 16.09
N SER A 373 -13.92 12.35 16.56
CA SER A 373 -12.99 11.22 16.74
C SER A 373 -12.35 10.74 15.43
N GLN A 374 -12.93 11.06 14.29
CA GLN A 374 -12.35 10.75 12.97
C GLN A 374 -11.23 11.71 12.58
N LYS A 375 -11.20 12.91 13.18
CA LYS A 375 -10.25 13.99 12.83
C LYS A 375 -9.11 14.10 13.83
N SER A 376 -9.36 13.82 15.11
CA SER A 376 -8.38 13.99 16.18
C SER A 376 -8.59 13.00 17.35
N PRO A 377 -7.55 12.74 18.16
CA PRO A 377 -7.69 12.05 19.43
C PRO A 377 -8.62 12.82 20.36
N LEU A 378 -9.50 12.10 21.06
CA LEU A 378 -10.42 12.69 22.02
C LEU A 378 -9.94 12.46 23.45
N ILE A 379 -9.96 13.53 24.24
CA ILE A 379 -9.70 13.49 25.68
C ILE A 379 -11.01 13.83 26.38
N PHE A 380 -11.54 12.87 27.15
CA PHE A 380 -12.75 13.07 27.93
C PHE A 380 -12.37 13.49 29.36
N ILE A 381 -12.99 14.55 29.85
CA ILE A 381 -12.79 15.08 31.21
C ILE A 381 -14.15 15.01 31.93
N PRO A 382 -14.57 13.82 32.40
CA PRO A 382 -15.84 13.68 33.11
C PRO A 382 -15.75 14.31 34.50
N CYS A 383 -16.89 14.80 35.00
CA CYS A 383 -17.03 15.11 36.42
C CYS A 383 -16.88 13.80 37.21
N HIS A 384 -15.86 13.68 38.07
CA HIS A 384 -15.54 12.44 38.78
C HIS A 384 -16.31 12.35 40.11
N LYS A 385 -17.62 12.12 40.04
CA LYS A 385 -18.47 11.97 41.24
C LYS A 385 -18.45 10.53 41.77
N SER A 386 -18.25 9.54 40.90
CA SER A 386 -18.29 8.13 41.25
C SER A 386 -17.44 7.25 40.31
N HIS A 387 -17.18 6.01 40.71
CA HIS A 387 -16.54 5.02 39.84
C HIS A 387 -17.43 4.56 38.68
N ILE A 388 -18.75 4.80 38.75
CA ILE A 388 -19.66 4.42 37.67
C ILE A 388 -19.58 5.41 36.50
N ASP A 389 -19.17 6.66 36.73
CA ASP A 389 -19.18 7.72 35.69
C ASP A 389 -18.34 7.34 34.45
N TYR A 390 -17.11 6.86 34.65
CA TYR A 390 -16.23 6.45 33.56
C TYR A 390 -16.64 5.11 32.93
N LEU A 391 -17.30 4.24 33.70
CA LEU A 391 -17.84 2.97 33.21
C LEU A 391 -19.05 3.22 32.31
N THR A 392 -19.96 4.10 32.72
CA THR A 392 -21.12 4.53 31.94
C THR A 392 -20.69 5.21 30.65
N LEU A 393 -19.71 6.12 30.70
CA LEU A 393 -19.16 6.73 29.48
C LEU A 393 -18.59 5.67 28.53
N SER A 394 -17.84 4.70 29.07
CA SER A 394 -17.27 3.60 28.29
C SER A 394 -18.37 2.73 27.64
N LEU A 395 -19.44 2.44 28.39
CA LEU A 395 -20.61 1.68 27.91
C LEU A 395 -21.33 2.42 26.77
N ILE A 396 -21.64 3.70 26.98
CA ILE A 396 -22.32 4.54 25.98
C ILE A 396 -21.53 4.57 24.68
N LEU A 397 -20.21 4.81 24.76
CA LEU A 397 -19.35 4.84 23.58
C LEU A 397 -19.31 3.48 22.88
N PHE A 398 -19.18 2.39 23.64
CA PHE A 398 -19.14 1.05 23.09
C PHE A 398 -20.44 0.69 22.35
N LYS A 399 -21.61 0.91 22.97
CA LYS A 399 -22.93 0.68 22.37
C LYS A 399 -23.17 1.51 21.11
N ASN A 400 -22.52 2.68 21.00
CA ASN A 400 -22.61 3.56 19.83
C ASN A 400 -21.53 3.31 18.76
N ASN A 401 -20.88 2.14 18.80
CA ASN A 401 -19.83 1.74 17.86
C ASN A 401 -18.62 2.69 17.86
N MET A 402 -18.27 3.21 19.03
CA MET A 402 -17.08 4.03 19.26
C MET A 402 -16.07 3.26 20.13
N PRO A 403 -14.76 3.53 20.00
CA PRO A 403 -13.76 2.89 20.83
C PRO A 403 -13.95 3.28 22.31
N VAL A 404 -13.72 2.31 23.20
CA VAL A 404 -13.71 2.56 24.65
C VAL A 404 -12.49 3.44 24.99
N PRO A 405 -12.65 4.50 25.79
CA PRO A 405 -11.55 5.39 26.14
C PRO A 405 -10.54 4.68 27.05
N HIS A 406 -9.29 5.12 27.01
CA HIS A 406 -8.30 4.71 28.01
C HIS A 406 -8.55 5.45 29.31
N ILE A 407 -8.53 4.74 30.43
CA ILE A 407 -8.90 5.29 31.75
C ILE A 407 -7.67 5.36 32.64
N ALA A 408 -7.35 6.55 33.13
CA ALA A 408 -6.30 6.71 34.14
C ALA A 408 -6.81 6.18 35.49
N ALA A 409 -6.23 5.09 35.98
CA ALA A 409 -6.63 4.46 37.24
C ALA A 409 -5.48 4.51 38.26
N GLY A 410 -5.80 4.69 39.54
CA GLY A 410 -4.80 4.57 40.60
C GLY A 410 -4.31 3.12 40.75
N LYS A 411 -3.02 2.92 41.04
CA LYS A 411 -2.44 1.59 41.27
C LYS A 411 -3.16 0.79 42.36
N ASN A 412 -3.80 1.46 43.32
CA ASN A 412 -4.62 0.83 44.36
C ASN A 412 -5.80 0.01 43.79
N LEU A 413 -6.20 0.22 42.54
CA LEU A 413 -7.24 -0.55 41.85
C LEU A 413 -6.67 -1.75 41.05
N SER A 414 -5.35 -1.96 41.07
CA SER A 414 -4.67 -3.02 40.31
C SER A 414 -4.47 -4.30 41.15
N PHE A 415 -5.48 -4.77 41.86
CA PHE A 415 -5.42 -6.02 42.65
C PHE A 415 -6.11 -7.18 41.92
N TRP A 416 -5.70 -8.42 42.17
CA TRP A 416 -6.38 -9.57 41.58
C TRP A 416 -7.75 -9.77 42.25
N PRO A 417 -8.84 -10.02 41.50
CA PRO A 417 -8.93 -10.24 40.05
C PRO A 417 -9.20 -8.98 39.20
N LEU A 418 -9.52 -7.84 39.81
CA LEU A 418 -10.00 -6.63 39.12
C LEU A 418 -8.94 -5.94 38.25
N GLY A 419 -7.67 -5.98 38.63
CA GLY A 419 -6.57 -5.35 37.90
C GLY A 419 -6.46 -5.82 36.44
N PRO A 420 -6.35 -7.14 36.18
CA PRO A 420 -6.40 -7.67 34.81
C PRO A 420 -7.67 -7.29 34.03
N ILE A 421 -8.84 -7.28 34.69
CA ILE A 421 -10.11 -6.90 34.07
C ILE A 421 -10.09 -5.43 33.64
N PHE A 422 -9.67 -4.53 34.52
CA PHE A 422 -9.56 -3.10 34.23
C PHE A 422 -8.50 -2.81 33.16
N ARG A 423 -7.34 -3.48 33.17
CA ARG A 423 -6.39 -3.37 32.05
C ARG A 423 -7.00 -3.84 30.74
N GLY A 424 -7.78 -4.93 30.80
CA GLY A 424 -8.58 -5.48 29.71
C GLY A 424 -9.57 -4.47 29.11
N SER A 425 -10.15 -3.62 29.95
CA SER A 425 -11.11 -2.60 29.56
C SER A 425 -10.48 -1.27 29.14
N GLY A 426 -9.14 -1.16 29.11
CA GLY A 426 -8.43 0.05 28.70
C GLY A 426 -7.89 0.91 29.85
N ALA A 427 -7.96 0.45 31.10
CA ALA A 427 -7.34 1.17 32.22
C ALA A 427 -5.81 1.09 32.16
N PHE A 428 -5.14 2.22 32.37
CA PHE A 428 -3.71 2.32 32.60
C PHE A 428 -3.45 2.82 34.02
N PHE A 429 -2.48 2.23 34.71
CA PHE A 429 -2.30 2.50 36.14
C PHE A 429 -1.23 3.55 36.41
N ILE A 430 -1.56 4.49 37.27
CA ILE A 430 -0.64 5.51 37.77
C ILE A 430 -0.37 5.31 39.27
N ARG A 431 0.88 5.52 39.68
CA ARG A 431 1.26 5.50 41.10
C ARG A 431 0.81 6.80 41.75
N ARG A 432 0.12 6.71 42.89
CA ARG A 432 -0.13 7.88 43.72
C ARG A 432 1.10 8.14 44.59
N SER A 433 1.90 9.09 44.18
CA SER A 433 2.88 9.80 45.00
C SER A 433 2.93 11.23 44.49
N PHE A 434 1.82 11.95 44.65
CA PHE A 434 1.84 13.41 44.63
C PHE A 434 2.28 13.85 46.03
N LYS A 435 3.57 13.64 46.37
CA LYS A 435 4.20 14.53 47.34
C LYS A 435 4.44 15.80 46.55
N GLY A 436 3.43 16.68 46.60
CA GLY A 436 3.51 18.03 46.05
C GLY A 436 4.58 18.84 46.79
#